data_AF-A0AAW8GKS9-F1
#
_entry.id   AF-A0AAW8GKS9-F1
#
_cell.length_a   1.000
_cell.length_b   1.000
_cell.length_c   1.000
_cell.angle_alpha   90.00
_cell.angle_beta   90.00
_cell.angle_gamma   90.00
#
_symmetry.space_group_name_H-M   'P 1'
#
loop_
_entity.id
_entity.type
_entity.pdbx_description
1 polymer ?
#
loop_
_entity_poly.entity_id
_entity_poly.type
_entity_poly.pdbx_seq_one_letter_code
_entity_poly.pdbx_strand_id
1 'polypeptide(L)'
;MKLATLKNDTRDGQLVVVSRDLQRCVIVDHLASTLQQALDDWQKVEGPLQEISQALNAGQLTHTVPFAEHHCASPLPRAFQWADGSAYVNHVQLVRRARGAELPESFWTDPLMYQGGSDSFLGPHEPIPLVDPQWGLDFEAEVAVITDDVPMGITAEQAGQHIRLIMLVNDVSLRGLIPNELAKGFGFFQSKPSSAFSPVAVTPDELNDAWDGAKLSLPLLSTYNGQLFGCPNAGVDMTFDFPQLIAHAAKSRPLCCGTIIGSGTVSNKQGTEYGSSIGEGGVGYSCIAELRMIETIRDGQPSTAFMQVGDTIKLEMLDHQGNSVFGRIEQTVIESGR
;
A
#
# COMPACT_ATOMS: atom_id res chain seq x y z
N MET A 1 4.05 -12.30 13.04
CA MET A 1 5.16 -11.38 13.41
C MET A 1 5.12 -10.09 12.61
N LYS A 2 5.82 -9.08 13.12
CA LYS A 2 5.99 -7.75 12.52
C LYS A 2 7.46 -7.54 12.13
N LEU A 3 7.73 -7.19 10.87
CA LEU A 3 9.08 -6.95 10.34
C LEU A 3 9.19 -5.51 9.81
N ALA A 4 10.35 -4.89 10.01
CA ALA A 4 10.64 -3.56 9.48
C ALA A 4 12.09 -3.49 8.98
N THR A 5 12.36 -2.46 8.19
CA THR A 5 13.71 -2.12 7.75
C THR A 5 14.09 -0.75 8.29
N LEU A 6 15.11 -0.69 9.14
CA LEU A 6 15.69 0.56 9.61
C LEU A 6 16.67 1.10 8.57
N LYS A 7 16.70 2.42 8.38
CA LYS A 7 17.71 3.09 7.55
C LYS A 7 19.09 2.93 8.18
N ASN A 8 20.10 2.72 7.34
CA ASN A 8 21.51 2.70 7.70
C ASN A 8 22.34 3.20 6.50
N ASP A 9 23.66 3.01 6.53
CA ASP A 9 24.56 3.44 5.45
C ASP A 9 24.55 2.51 4.21
N THR A 10 23.58 1.59 4.11
CA THR A 10 23.41 0.65 2.99
C THR A 10 22.11 0.91 2.23
N ARG A 11 22.02 0.38 1.00
CA ARG A 11 20.84 0.59 0.14
C ARG A 11 19.60 -0.19 0.59
N ASP A 12 19.79 -1.32 1.25
CA ASP A 12 18.70 -2.24 1.64
C ASP A 12 18.34 -2.13 3.14
N GLY A 13 18.99 -1.21 3.86
CA GLY A 13 18.75 -0.97 5.27
C GLY A 13 19.19 -2.12 6.19
N GLN A 14 18.54 -2.22 7.34
CA GLN A 14 18.76 -3.24 8.36
C GLN A 14 17.44 -3.88 8.76
N LEU A 15 17.32 -5.21 8.60
CA LEU A 15 16.14 -5.95 9.05
C LEU A 15 16.04 -5.97 10.58
N VAL A 16 14.84 -5.71 11.09
CA VAL A 16 14.47 -5.87 12.51
C VAL A 16 13.13 -6.58 12.66
N VAL A 17 13.00 -7.33 13.77
CA VAL A 17 11.70 -7.83 14.25
C VAL A 17 11.13 -6.81 15.23
N VAL A 18 9.85 -6.44 15.08
CA VAL A 18 9.17 -5.39 15.84
C VAL A 18 8.14 -5.99 16.80
N SER A 19 7.98 -5.41 17.98
CA SER A 19 6.95 -5.81 18.94
C SER A 19 5.55 -5.41 18.43
N ARG A 20 4.52 -6.12 18.90
CA ARG A 20 3.12 -5.91 18.46
C ARG A 20 2.62 -4.50 18.74
N ASP A 21 3.05 -3.92 19.85
CA ASP A 21 2.75 -2.55 20.28
C ASP A 21 3.57 -1.47 19.56
N LEU A 22 4.46 -1.87 18.63
CA LEU A 22 5.35 -1.00 17.87
C LEU A 22 6.29 -0.14 18.75
N GLN A 23 6.59 -0.58 19.98
CA GLN A 23 7.46 0.19 20.89
C GLN A 23 8.91 -0.26 20.86
N ARG A 24 9.19 -1.50 20.47
CA ARG A 24 10.53 -2.11 20.56
C ARG A 24 10.83 -2.92 19.32
N CYS A 25 12.10 -3.03 18.98
CA CYS A 25 12.57 -3.96 17.97
C CYS A 25 13.90 -4.61 18.36
N VAL A 26 14.27 -5.64 17.59
CA VAL A 26 15.55 -6.34 17.72
C VAL A 26 16.14 -6.57 16.34
N ILE A 27 17.44 -6.31 16.21
CA ILE A 27 18.20 -6.58 14.99
C ILE A 27 18.44 -8.10 14.87
N VAL A 28 18.24 -8.63 13.67
CA VAL A 28 18.29 -10.07 13.38
C VAL A 28 19.29 -10.42 12.27
N ASP A 29 20.37 -9.65 12.18
CA ASP A 29 21.44 -9.79 11.18
C ASP A 29 22.08 -11.19 11.12
N HIS A 30 22.14 -11.88 12.26
CA HIS A 30 22.59 -13.27 12.37
C HIS A 30 21.67 -14.29 11.65
N LEU A 31 20.42 -13.94 11.36
CA LEU A 31 19.51 -14.72 10.51
C LEU A 31 19.50 -14.17 9.08
N ALA A 32 19.31 -12.86 8.95
CA ALA A 32 19.33 -12.14 7.69
C ALA A 32 19.61 -10.65 7.93
N SER A 33 20.51 -10.06 7.15
CA SER A 33 20.86 -8.64 7.27
C SER A 33 19.76 -7.72 6.73
N THR A 34 19.00 -8.16 5.74
CA THR A 34 17.97 -7.37 5.05
C THR A 34 16.67 -8.17 4.90
N LEU A 35 15.54 -7.48 4.68
CA LEU A 35 14.27 -8.16 4.46
C LEU A 35 14.29 -8.99 3.17
N GLN A 36 14.92 -8.51 2.10
CA GLN A 36 15.05 -9.29 0.87
C GLN A 36 15.83 -10.59 1.10
N GLN A 37 16.93 -10.56 1.86
CA GLN A 37 17.68 -11.77 2.19
C GLN A 37 16.82 -12.75 3.01
N ALA A 38 16.02 -12.24 3.96
CA ALA A 38 15.11 -13.07 4.72
C ALA A 38 14.04 -13.72 3.82
N LEU A 39 13.50 -12.99 2.85
CA LEU A 39 12.54 -13.49 1.87
C LEU A 39 13.19 -14.56 0.97
N ASP A 40 14.38 -14.32 0.44
CA ASP A 40 15.11 -15.28 -0.41
C ASP A 40 15.35 -16.64 0.27
N ASP A 41 15.50 -16.64 1.60
CA ASP A 41 15.71 -17.83 2.43
C ASP A 41 14.54 -18.12 3.40
N TRP A 42 13.30 -17.66 3.07
CA TRP A 42 12.18 -17.61 4.03
C TRP A 42 11.93 -18.91 4.78
N GLN A 43 11.94 -20.05 4.07
CA GLN A 43 11.72 -21.38 4.68
C GLN A 43 12.70 -21.73 5.80
N LYS A 44 13.90 -21.14 5.80
CA LYS A 44 14.92 -21.35 6.83
C LYS A 44 14.79 -20.37 7.99
N VAL A 45 14.40 -19.13 7.72
CA VAL A 45 14.43 -18.04 8.71
C VAL A 45 13.08 -17.71 9.33
N GLU A 46 11.96 -18.11 8.73
CA GLU A 46 10.60 -17.83 9.25
C GLU A 46 10.41 -18.34 10.68
N GLY A 47 10.71 -19.61 10.93
CA GLY A 47 10.61 -20.20 12.27
C GLY A 47 11.44 -19.44 13.32
N PRO A 48 12.75 -19.27 13.11
CA PRO A 48 13.61 -18.48 13.99
C PRO A 48 13.13 -17.02 14.19
N LEU A 49 12.67 -16.33 13.13
CA LEU A 49 12.14 -14.98 13.25
C LEU A 49 10.84 -14.94 14.08
N GLN A 50 9.97 -15.94 13.92
CA GLN A 50 8.74 -16.06 14.69
C GLN A 50 9.04 -16.34 16.18
N GLU A 51 10.03 -17.17 16.50
CA GLU A 51 10.51 -17.40 17.86
C GLU A 51 11.03 -16.10 18.50
N ILE A 52 11.83 -15.32 17.77
CA ILE A 52 12.30 -14.01 18.21
C ILE A 52 11.13 -13.05 18.46
N SER A 53 10.15 -13.02 17.55
CA SER A 53 8.93 -12.21 17.71
C SER A 53 8.16 -12.60 18.97
N GLN A 54 7.97 -13.89 19.23
CA GLN A 54 7.30 -14.36 20.43
C GLN A 54 8.06 -13.97 21.70
N ALA A 55 9.38 -14.17 21.75
CA ALA A 55 10.23 -13.79 22.88
C ALA A 55 10.24 -12.26 23.11
N LEU A 56 10.28 -11.46 22.04
CA LEU A 56 10.21 -10.00 22.10
C LEU A 56 8.91 -9.53 22.77
N ASN A 57 7.79 -10.09 22.32
CA ASN A 57 6.45 -9.77 22.83
C ASN A 57 6.20 -10.29 24.25
N ALA A 58 6.84 -11.40 24.63
CA ALA A 58 6.84 -11.92 26.01
C ALA A 58 7.78 -11.15 26.96
N GLY A 59 8.54 -10.17 26.46
CA GLY A 59 9.50 -9.41 27.27
C GLY A 59 10.74 -10.21 27.70
N GLN A 60 11.07 -11.29 26.97
CA GLN A 60 12.13 -12.24 27.31
C GLN A 60 13.49 -11.87 26.68
N LEU A 61 13.51 -10.96 25.70
CA LEU A 61 14.74 -10.49 25.07
C LEU A 61 15.35 -9.33 25.86
N THR A 62 16.67 -9.40 26.11
CA THR A 62 17.44 -8.39 26.82
C THR A 62 18.06 -7.32 25.90
N HIS A 63 18.25 -7.64 24.62
CA HIS A 63 18.93 -6.78 23.64
C HIS A 63 17.95 -6.08 22.69
N THR A 64 16.88 -5.49 23.24
CA THR A 64 15.88 -4.75 22.46
C THR A 64 16.21 -3.25 22.44
N VAL A 65 15.91 -2.57 21.34
CA VAL A 65 16.01 -1.12 21.22
C VAL A 65 14.62 -0.50 21.02
N PRO A 66 14.41 0.78 21.38
CA PRO A 66 13.17 1.49 21.06
C PRO A 66 12.92 1.48 19.54
N PHE A 67 11.70 1.16 19.13
CA PHE A 67 11.29 1.26 17.73
C PHE A 67 10.77 2.67 17.47
N ALA A 68 11.23 3.28 16.37
CA ALA A 68 10.85 4.63 15.99
C ALA A 68 10.61 4.68 14.48
N GLU A 69 9.35 4.92 14.09
CA GLU A 69 8.90 4.85 12.68
C GLU A 69 9.65 5.82 11.75
N HIS A 70 10.10 6.98 12.26
CA HIS A 70 10.86 7.95 11.47
C HIS A 70 12.28 7.47 11.07
N HIS A 71 12.79 6.42 11.71
CA HIS A 71 14.04 5.76 11.31
C HIS A 71 13.82 4.63 10.29
N CYS A 72 12.57 4.28 9.98
CA CYS A 72 12.25 3.23 9.02
C CYS A 72 12.38 3.73 7.59
N ALA A 73 12.89 2.86 6.72
CA ALA A 73 12.60 2.90 5.30
C ALA A 73 11.27 2.17 5.03
N SER A 74 10.82 2.13 3.77
CA SER A 74 9.85 1.11 3.36
C SER A 74 10.41 -0.30 3.66
N PRO A 75 9.59 -1.32 3.97
CA PRO A 75 10.07 -2.63 4.41
C PRO A 75 11.05 -3.26 3.41
N LEU A 76 10.80 -3.10 2.11
CA LEU A 76 11.79 -3.22 1.05
C LEU A 76 12.10 -1.81 0.54
N PRO A 77 13.26 -1.20 0.86
CA PRO A 77 13.59 0.16 0.39
C PRO A 77 13.71 0.24 -1.14
N ARG A 78 14.11 -0.89 -1.72
CA ARG A 78 14.05 -1.21 -3.14
C ARG A 78 13.61 -2.67 -3.26
N ALA A 79 12.90 -2.99 -4.32
CA ALA A 79 12.42 -4.32 -4.63
C ALA A 79 12.72 -4.67 -6.09
N PHE A 80 12.63 -5.95 -6.42
CA PHE A 80 12.78 -6.41 -7.80
C PHE A 80 11.51 -6.20 -8.62
N GLN A 81 10.34 -6.07 -7.97
CA GLN A 81 9.07 -5.88 -8.65
C GLN A 81 8.02 -5.20 -7.76
N TRP A 82 7.36 -4.19 -8.33
CA TRP A 82 6.12 -3.59 -7.85
C TRP A 82 5.10 -3.70 -8.99
N ALA A 83 4.03 -4.45 -8.76
CA ALA A 83 2.92 -4.57 -9.69
C ALA A 83 1.62 -4.24 -8.96
N ASP A 84 0.93 -3.22 -9.45
CA ASP A 84 -0.20 -2.67 -8.72
C ASP A 84 -1.50 -2.85 -9.49
N GLY A 85 -2.51 -3.32 -8.75
CA GLY A 85 -3.81 -3.71 -9.26
C GLY A 85 -4.81 -2.56 -9.30
N SER A 86 -6.03 -2.87 -9.72
CA SER A 86 -7.21 -2.04 -9.41
C SER A 86 -8.34 -2.94 -8.94
N ALA A 87 -8.17 -3.51 -7.75
CA ALA A 87 -9.07 -4.50 -7.17
C ALA A 87 -10.47 -3.95 -6.87
N TYR A 88 -10.57 -2.67 -6.54
CA TYR A 88 -11.82 -1.99 -6.24
C TYR A 88 -12.35 -1.35 -7.51
N VAL A 89 -13.05 -2.14 -8.33
CA VAL A 89 -13.57 -1.70 -9.65
C VAL A 89 -14.50 -0.48 -9.53
N ASN A 90 -15.06 -0.22 -8.34
CA ASN A 90 -15.76 1.04 -8.03
C ASN A 90 -14.93 2.28 -8.40
N HIS A 91 -13.65 2.30 -8.02
CA HIS A 91 -12.76 3.41 -8.30
C HIS A 91 -12.66 3.67 -9.82
N VAL A 92 -12.44 2.61 -10.60
CA VAL A 92 -12.34 2.68 -12.07
C VAL A 92 -13.67 3.09 -12.71
N GLN A 93 -14.79 2.65 -12.14
CA GLN A 93 -16.12 3.04 -12.58
C GLN A 93 -16.35 4.55 -12.42
N LEU A 94 -15.91 5.15 -11.31
CA LEU A 94 -16.00 6.59 -11.07
C LEU A 94 -15.14 7.38 -12.07
N VAL A 95 -13.92 6.93 -12.35
CA VAL A 95 -13.03 7.53 -13.38
C VAL A 95 -13.73 7.60 -14.73
N ARG A 96 -14.37 6.50 -15.14
CA ARG A 96 -15.06 6.39 -16.43
C ARG A 96 -16.30 7.28 -16.49
N ARG A 97 -17.14 7.24 -15.44
CA ARG A 97 -18.35 8.07 -15.35
C ARG A 97 -18.06 9.56 -15.38
N ALA A 98 -17.03 10.02 -14.65
CA ALA A 98 -16.62 11.42 -14.66
C ALA A 98 -16.14 11.91 -16.04
N ARG A 99 -15.79 10.99 -16.95
CA ARG A 99 -15.42 11.28 -18.34
C ARG A 99 -16.54 11.00 -19.34
N GLY A 100 -17.76 10.69 -18.88
CA GLY A 100 -18.90 10.34 -19.73
C GLY A 100 -18.72 9.01 -20.48
N ALA A 101 -17.87 8.11 -19.99
CA ALA A 101 -17.60 6.82 -20.61
C ALA A 101 -18.23 5.67 -19.81
N GLU A 102 -18.71 4.65 -20.52
CA GLU A 102 -19.14 3.40 -19.89
C GLU A 102 -17.91 2.54 -19.50
N LEU A 103 -18.08 1.78 -18.42
CA LEU A 103 -17.09 0.79 -17.99
C LEU A 103 -17.30 -0.50 -18.79
N PRO A 104 -16.29 -1.02 -19.52
CA PRO A 104 -16.43 -2.30 -20.20
C PRO A 104 -16.74 -3.43 -19.20
N GLU A 105 -17.67 -4.34 -19.57
CA GLU A 105 -18.09 -5.43 -18.68
C GLU A 105 -16.92 -6.31 -18.22
N SER A 106 -15.91 -6.49 -19.09
CA SER A 106 -14.71 -7.25 -18.77
C SER A 106 -13.94 -6.75 -17.54
N PHE A 107 -14.09 -5.49 -17.14
CA PHE A 107 -13.37 -4.93 -15.99
C PHE A 107 -13.86 -5.52 -14.66
N TRP A 108 -15.01 -6.20 -14.64
CA TRP A 108 -15.51 -6.93 -13.47
C TRP A 108 -14.97 -8.36 -13.36
N THR A 109 -14.31 -8.87 -14.42
CA THR A 109 -13.86 -10.26 -14.50
C THR A 109 -12.39 -10.42 -14.92
N ASP A 110 -11.77 -9.37 -15.44
CA ASP A 110 -10.36 -9.30 -15.83
C ASP A 110 -9.65 -8.19 -15.03
N PRO A 111 -8.76 -8.55 -14.09
CA PRO A 111 -8.04 -7.56 -13.27
C PRO A 111 -7.25 -6.57 -14.12
N LEU A 112 -7.25 -5.31 -13.71
CA LEU A 112 -6.29 -4.33 -14.20
C LEU A 112 -5.04 -4.40 -13.34
N MET A 113 -3.87 -4.30 -13.99
CA MET A 113 -2.59 -4.24 -13.30
C MET A 113 -1.60 -3.44 -14.15
N TYR A 114 -0.72 -2.68 -13.50
CA TYR A 114 0.40 -2.01 -14.16
C TYR A 114 1.72 -2.31 -13.45
N GLN A 115 2.83 -2.15 -14.19
CA GLN A 115 4.17 -2.27 -13.64
C GLN A 115 4.62 -0.92 -13.07
N GLY A 116 4.83 -0.84 -11.76
CA GLY A 116 5.33 0.36 -11.10
C GLY A 116 6.85 0.37 -10.92
N GLY A 117 7.39 1.55 -10.58
CA GLY A 117 8.79 1.70 -10.18
C GLY A 117 9.05 1.07 -8.81
N SER A 118 10.16 0.34 -8.65
CA SER A 118 10.44 -0.43 -7.43
C SER A 118 11.83 -0.22 -6.84
N ASP A 119 12.66 0.60 -7.46
CA ASP A 119 14.07 0.74 -7.12
C ASP A 119 14.39 1.88 -6.12
N SER A 120 13.39 2.73 -5.83
CA SER A 120 13.59 3.99 -5.12
C SER A 120 12.36 4.38 -4.27
N PHE A 121 11.83 3.49 -3.42
CA PHE A 121 10.68 3.83 -2.58
C PHE A 121 11.04 4.87 -1.51
N LEU A 122 10.06 5.72 -1.18
CA LEU A 122 10.17 6.63 -0.05
C LEU A 122 10.05 5.84 1.27
N GLY A 123 10.69 6.34 2.33
CA GLY A 123 10.36 5.91 3.69
C GLY A 123 8.96 6.38 4.12
N PRO A 124 8.32 5.69 5.08
CA PRO A 124 6.97 6.02 5.56
C PRO A 124 6.83 7.46 6.10
N HIS A 125 7.93 8.02 6.61
CA HIS A 125 8.00 9.39 7.15
C HIS A 125 8.87 10.31 6.28
N GLU A 126 9.27 9.86 5.08
CA GLU A 126 9.97 10.73 4.14
C GLU A 126 8.99 11.66 3.41
N PRO A 127 9.39 12.91 3.16
CA PRO A 127 8.52 13.86 2.49
C PRO A 127 8.27 13.47 1.03
N ILE A 128 7.12 13.87 0.50
CA ILE A 128 6.76 13.66 -0.91
C ILE A 128 7.33 14.83 -1.74
N PRO A 129 8.30 14.60 -2.65
CA PRO A 129 8.87 15.66 -3.46
C PRO A 129 7.89 16.12 -4.56
N LEU A 130 7.62 17.42 -4.63
CA LEU A 130 6.80 18.03 -5.67
C LEU A 130 7.59 19.11 -6.41
N VAL A 131 7.86 18.87 -7.70
CA VAL A 131 8.62 19.80 -8.56
C VAL A 131 7.70 20.89 -9.14
N ASP A 132 6.52 20.51 -9.60
CA ASP A 132 5.54 21.42 -10.20
C ASP A 132 4.14 21.12 -9.63
N PRO A 133 3.54 22.06 -8.88
CA PRO A 133 2.20 21.87 -8.32
C PRO A 133 1.10 21.64 -9.35
N GLN A 134 1.30 22.03 -10.62
CA GLN A 134 0.34 21.79 -11.70
C GLN A 134 0.24 20.30 -12.09
N TRP A 135 1.19 19.47 -11.66
CA TRP A 135 1.14 18.03 -11.94
C TRP A 135 0.05 17.30 -11.14
N GLY A 136 -0.61 17.98 -10.19
CA GLY A 136 -1.77 17.45 -9.47
C GLY A 136 -1.40 16.27 -8.58
N LEU A 137 -0.57 16.53 -7.57
CA LEU A 137 -0.10 15.52 -6.63
C LEU A 137 -1.27 14.96 -5.81
N ASP A 138 -1.33 13.65 -5.71
CA ASP A 138 -2.35 12.92 -4.97
C ASP A 138 -1.72 11.75 -4.22
N PHE A 139 -2.32 11.41 -3.08
CA PHE A 139 -2.04 10.17 -2.37
C PHE A 139 -3.00 9.08 -2.86
N GLU A 140 -2.58 7.82 -2.74
CA GLU A 140 -3.44 6.65 -2.97
C GLU A 140 -3.21 5.64 -1.85
N ALA A 141 -4.17 5.54 -0.93
CA ALA A 141 -4.06 4.63 0.18
C ALA A 141 -4.51 3.22 -0.22
N GLU A 142 -3.59 2.26 -0.06
CA GLU A 142 -3.83 0.86 -0.45
C GLU A 142 -3.24 -0.16 0.52
N VAL A 143 -3.55 -1.42 0.27
CA VAL A 143 -2.92 -2.58 0.90
C VAL A 143 -2.05 -3.28 -0.14
N ALA A 144 -0.89 -3.76 0.28
CA ALA A 144 0.00 -4.55 -0.56
C ALA A 144 0.43 -5.84 0.13
N VAL A 145 0.70 -6.86 -0.66
CA VAL A 145 1.29 -8.13 -0.20
C VAL A 145 2.67 -8.35 -0.80
N ILE A 146 3.54 -9.02 -0.06
CA ILE A 146 4.84 -9.49 -0.55
C ILE A 146 4.77 -11.00 -0.69
N THR A 147 5.18 -11.51 -1.85
CA THR A 147 5.17 -12.95 -2.14
C THR A 147 6.54 -13.58 -1.95
N ASP A 148 6.56 -14.90 -1.71
CA ASP A 148 7.73 -15.71 -2.09
C ASP A 148 7.74 -15.97 -3.61
N ASP A 149 8.51 -16.97 -4.05
CA ASP A 149 8.54 -17.36 -5.46
C ASP A 149 7.20 -17.93 -5.93
N VAL A 150 6.59 -17.27 -6.90
CA VAL A 150 5.33 -17.68 -7.54
C VAL A 150 5.61 -18.29 -8.91
N PRO A 151 5.20 -19.56 -9.16
CA PRO A 151 5.37 -20.17 -10.46
C PRO A 151 4.49 -19.51 -11.53
N MET A 152 5.00 -19.42 -12.75
CA MET A 152 4.24 -18.96 -13.90
C MET A 152 3.02 -19.85 -14.14
N GLY A 153 1.86 -19.25 -14.39
CA GLY A 153 0.61 -19.94 -14.68
C GLY A 153 -0.09 -20.53 -13.46
N ILE A 154 0.27 -20.08 -12.25
CA ILE A 154 -0.43 -20.47 -11.01
C ILE A 154 -1.92 -20.11 -11.05
N THR A 155 -2.75 -20.90 -10.38
CA THR A 155 -4.17 -20.58 -10.21
C THR A 155 -4.40 -19.70 -8.98
N ALA A 156 -5.53 -18.98 -8.93
CA ALA A 156 -5.85 -18.14 -7.77
C ALA A 156 -5.95 -18.96 -6.48
N GLU A 157 -6.47 -20.18 -6.54
CA GLU A 157 -6.60 -21.07 -5.37
C GLU A 157 -5.24 -21.46 -4.77
N GLN A 158 -4.20 -21.53 -5.60
CA GLN A 158 -2.85 -21.84 -5.17
C GLN A 158 -2.06 -20.58 -4.79
N ALA A 159 -2.39 -19.44 -5.40
CA ALA A 159 -1.63 -18.21 -5.24
C ALA A 159 -1.60 -17.66 -3.79
N GLY A 160 -2.69 -17.86 -3.02
CA GLY A 160 -2.76 -17.36 -1.64
C GLY A 160 -1.67 -17.90 -0.71
N GLN A 161 -1.18 -19.13 -0.94
CA GLN A 161 -0.12 -19.75 -0.13
C GLN A 161 1.25 -19.07 -0.29
N HIS A 162 1.40 -18.23 -1.31
CA HIS A 162 2.65 -17.52 -1.62
C HIS A 162 2.74 -16.16 -0.92
N ILE A 163 1.67 -15.70 -0.26
CA ILE A 163 1.69 -14.45 0.50
C ILE A 163 2.52 -14.65 1.78
N ARG A 164 3.52 -13.80 1.96
CA ARG A 164 4.44 -13.85 3.12
C ARG A 164 4.20 -12.70 4.08
N LEU A 165 3.99 -11.50 3.53
CA LEU A 165 3.82 -10.29 4.32
C LEU A 165 2.72 -9.40 3.72
N ILE A 166 2.10 -8.60 4.57
CA ILE A 166 1.12 -7.57 4.22
C ILE A 166 1.60 -6.22 4.78
N MET A 167 1.37 -5.15 4.03
CA MET A 167 1.72 -3.78 4.42
C MET A 167 0.74 -2.77 3.79
N LEU A 168 0.79 -1.52 4.24
CA LEU A 168 0.07 -0.42 3.58
C LEU A 168 0.98 0.27 2.57
N VAL A 169 0.39 0.94 1.59
CA VAL A 169 1.11 1.76 0.60
C VAL A 169 0.39 3.09 0.36
N ASN A 170 1.20 4.13 0.14
CA ASN A 170 0.81 5.37 -0.51
C ASN A 170 1.33 5.33 -1.96
N ASP A 171 0.47 5.03 -2.92
CA ASP A 171 0.83 5.01 -4.34
C ASP A 171 0.75 6.41 -4.97
N VAL A 172 1.75 7.22 -4.62
CA VAL A 172 1.83 8.64 -4.98
C VAL A 172 1.60 8.84 -6.48
N SER A 173 0.71 9.79 -6.81
CA SER A 173 0.24 9.96 -8.18
C SER A 173 0.25 11.42 -8.62
N LEU A 174 0.62 11.65 -9.88
CA LEU A 174 0.62 12.97 -10.52
C LEU A 174 -0.51 13.03 -11.55
N ARG A 175 -1.71 13.34 -11.06
CA ARG A 175 -2.98 13.21 -11.80
C ARG A 175 -3.05 14.08 -13.05
N GLY A 176 -2.36 15.22 -13.06
CA GLY A 176 -2.26 16.12 -14.22
C GLY A 176 -1.47 15.51 -15.38
N LEU A 177 -0.54 14.58 -15.10
CA LEU A 177 0.27 13.92 -16.12
C LEU A 177 -0.40 12.66 -16.69
N ILE A 178 -1.26 12.00 -15.91
CA ILE A 178 -1.91 10.73 -16.26
C ILE A 178 -2.60 10.75 -17.64
N PRO A 179 -3.48 11.73 -17.98
CA PRO A 179 -4.24 11.65 -19.23
C PRO A 179 -3.35 11.62 -20.47
N ASN A 180 -2.35 12.51 -20.52
CA ASN A 180 -1.43 12.60 -21.65
C ASN A 180 -0.46 11.41 -21.70
N GLU A 181 -0.07 10.87 -20.55
CA GLU A 181 0.80 9.69 -20.50
C GLU A 181 0.07 8.43 -20.98
N LEU A 182 -1.14 8.17 -20.48
CA LEU A 182 -1.96 7.04 -20.93
C LEU A 182 -2.37 7.16 -22.40
N ALA A 183 -2.59 8.36 -22.91
CA ALA A 183 -2.87 8.58 -24.34
C ALA A 183 -1.71 8.15 -25.26
N LYS A 184 -0.47 8.05 -24.75
CA LYS A 184 0.68 7.49 -25.50
C LYS A 184 0.59 5.97 -25.65
N GLY A 185 -0.22 5.29 -24.84
CA GLY A 185 -0.46 3.84 -24.91
C GLY A 185 0.59 2.96 -24.23
N PHE A 186 1.47 3.53 -23.39
CA PHE A 186 2.59 2.82 -22.75
C PHE A 186 2.45 2.70 -21.22
N GLY A 187 1.22 2.80 -20.71
CA GLY A 187 0.95 2.74 -19.27
C GLY A 187 1.47 3.96 -18.50
N PHE A 188 1.73 3.78 -17.21
CA PHE A 188 2.23 4.83 -16.33
C PHE A 188 3.76 4.77 -16.21
N PHE A 189 4.40 5.93 -16.11
CA PHE A 189 5.82 6.01 -15.79
C PHE A 189 6.14 7.31 -15.07
N GLN A 190 5.95 8.47 -15.72
CA GLN A 190 6.17 9.78 -15.13
C GLN A 190 5.08 10.14 -14.12
N SER A 191 3.86 9.68 -14.36
CA SER A 191 2.70 10.03 -13.54
C SER A 191 2.54 9.21 -12.26
N LYS A 192 3.38 8.18 -12.08
CA LYS A 192 3.48 7.34 -10.88
C LYS A 192 4.92 7.42 -10.34
N PRO A 193 5.26 8.48 -9.58
CA PRO A 193 6.56 8.60 -8.92
C PRO A 193 6.74 7.55 -7.82
N SER A 194 7.85 7.63 -7.07
CA SER A 194 8.14 6.73 -5.95
C SER A 194 7.00 6.67 -4.92
N SER A 195 6.42 5.49 -4.75
CA SER A 195 5.48 5.16 -3.69
C SER A 195 6.18 5.05 -2.32
N ALA A 196 5.39 5.02 -1.24
CA ALA A 196 5.87 4.80 0.13
C ALA A 196 5.08 3.68 0.81
N PHE A 197 5.72 2.80 1.58
CA PHE A 197 5.05 1.73 2.32
C PHE A 197 5.07 1.98 3.83
N SER A 198 4.20 1.30 4.57
CA SER A 198 4.12 1.41 6.03
C SER A 198 5.44 1.01 6.73
N PRO A 199 5.72 1.55 7.94
CA PRO A 199 6.93 1.22 8.69
C PRO A 199 7.17 -0.27 8.89
N VAL A 200 6.09 -1.04 9.00
CA VAL A 200 6.11 -2.48 9.26
C VAL A 200 5.34 -3.22 8.17
N ALA A 201 5.87 -4.38 7.76
CA ALA A 201 5.13 -5.43 7.08
C ALA A 201 4.87 -6.60 8.06
N VAL A 202 3.67 -7.17 8.03
CA VAL A 202 3.24 -8.20 9.00
C VAL A 202 2.93 -9.50 8.30
N THR A 203 3.19 -10.63 8.97
CA THR A 203 2.75 -11.94 8.46
C THR A 203 1.23 -12.09 8.61
N PRO A 204 0.56 -12.90 7.76
CA PRO A 204 -0.88 -13.11 7.83
C PRO A 204 -1.44 -13.46 9.21
N ASP A 205 -0.73 -14.29 9.99
CA ASP A 205 -1.15 -14.69 11.34
C ASP A 205 -1.24 -13.52 12.33
N GLU A 206 -0.53 -12.42 12.08
CA GLU A 206 -0.57 -11.22 12.93
C GLU A 206 -1.91 -10.47 12.82
N LEU A 207 -2.67 -10.70 11.73
CA LEU A 207 -3.94 -10.04 11.45
C LEU A 207 -5.15 -10.76 12.03
N ASN A 208 -4.97 -11.97 12.60
CA ASN A 208 -6.04 -12.79 13.17
C ASN A 208 -7.23 -12.96 12.19
N ASP A 209 -8.45 -12.67 12.64
CA ASP A 209 -9.69 -12.77 11.88
C ASP A 209 -9.90 -11.63 10.87
N ALA A 210 -9.07 -10.58 10.91
CA ALA A 210 -9.12 -9.52 9.91
C ALA A 210 -8.58 -9.96 8.54
N TRP A 211 -7.79 -11.04 8.48
CA TRP A 211 -7.27 -11.61 7.24
C TRP A 211 -7.91 -12.98 6.96
N ASP A 212 -8.64 -13.10 5.87
CA ASP A 212 -9.36 -14.35 5.51
C ASP A 212 -8.54 -15.32 4.64
N GLY A 213 -7.25 -15.01 4.42
CA GLY A 213 -6.38 -15.72 3.47
C GLY A 213 -6.23 -15.02 2.13
N ALA A 214 -7.10 -14.06 1.81
CA ALA A 214 -7.17 -13.42 0.51
C ALA A 214 -7.38 -11.89 0.56
N LYS A 215 -8.04 -11.37 1.60
CA LYS A 215 -8.39 -9.96 1.80
C LYS A 215 -8.18 -9.53 3.25
N LEU A 216 -7.91 -8.24 3.43
CA LEU A 216 -7.82 -7.60 4.73
C LEU A 216 -9.10 -6.81 5.02
N SER A 217 -9.84 -7.16 6.06
CA SER A 217 -11.18 -6.62 6.36
C SER A 217 -11.18 -5.55 7.46
N LEU A 218 -10.33 -4.53 7.33
CA LEU A 218 -10.25 -3.40 8.27
C LEU A 218 -10.36 -2.05 7.54
N PRO A 219 -10.85 -0.99 8.21
CA PRO A 219 -10.81 0.37 7.69
C PRO A 219 -9.37 0.86 7.44
N LEU A 220 -9.11 1.42 6.25
CA LEU A 220 -7.87 2.13 5.94
C LEU A 220 -8.06 3.63 6.18
N LEU A 221 -7.47 4.15 7.24
CA LEU A 221 -7.63 5.54 7.65
C LEU A 221 -6.68 6.44 6.86
N SER A 222 -7.25 7.42 6.17
CA SER A 222 -6.55 8.52 5.50
C SER A 222 -6.86 9.82 6.23
N THR A 223 -5.86 10.45 6.84
CA THR A 223 -5.99 11.79 7.47
C THR A 223 -5.23 12.79 6.62
N TYR A 224 -5.95 13.69 5.95
CA TYR A 224 -5.41 14.73 5.08
C TYR A 224 -5.47 16.09 5.79
N ASN A 225 -4.35 16.77 5.96
CA ASN A 225 -4.25 18.06 6.67
C ASN A 225 -4.92 18.06 8.05
N GLY A 226 -4.71 16.98 8.81
CA GLY A 226 -5.24 16.79 10.16
C GLY A 226 -6.74 16.47 10.23
N GLN A 227 -7.42 16.32 9.08
CA GLN A 227 -8.83 15.96 8.99
C GLN A 227 -8.98 14.53 8.46
N LEU A 228 -9.92 13.76 9.01
CA LEU A 228 -10.24 12.43 8.48
C LEU A 228 -10.83 12.60 7.08
N PHE A 229 -10.14 12.07 6.08
CA PHE A 229 -10.51 12.13 4.68
C PHE A 229 -11.16 10.83 4.21
N GLY A 230 -10.72 9.68 4.75
CA GLY A 230 -11.28 8.38 4.44
C GLY A 230 -11.01 7.33 5.52
N CYS A 231 -11.90 6.37 5.58
CA CYS A 231 -11.85 5.14 6.35
C CYS A 231 -12.55 3.96 5.62
N PRO A 232 -12.45 3.82 4.28
CA PRO A 232 -13.08 2.69 3.60
C PRO A 232 -12.47 1.36 4.10
N ASN A 233 -13.30 0.33 4.19
CA ASN A 233 -12.86 -1.00 4.59
C ASN A 233 -12.25 -1.75 3.40
N ALA A 234 -11.02 -2.25 3.57
CA ALA A 234 -10.28 -2.95 2.53
C ALA A 234 -10.89 -4.30 2.13
N GLY A 235 -11.76 -4.89 2.95
CA GLY A 235 -12.47 -6.14 2.62
C GLY A 235 -13.74 -5.91 1.80
N VAL A 236 -14.23 -4.66 1.75
CA VAL A 236 -15.52 -4.30 1.11
C VAL A 236 -15.28 -3.83 -0.31
N ASP A 237 -16.14 -4.24 -1.25
CA ASP A 237 -16.08 -3.91 -2.68
C ASP A 237 -14.77 -4.28 -3.42
N MET A 238 -13.86 -5.01 -2.77
CA MET A 238 -12.68 -5.59 -3.40
C MET A 238 -13.13 -6.71 -4.35
N THR A 239 -13.22 -6.38 -5.64
CA THR A 239 -13.72 -7.26 -6.71
C THR A 239 -12.75 -8.39 -7.01
N PHE A 240 -11.44 -8.09 -6.94
CA PHE A 240 -10.37 -9.07 -7.12
C PHE A 240 -9.55 -9.17 -5.84
N ASP A 241 -9.49 -10.34 -5.22
CA ASP A 241 -8.63 -10.58 -4.05
C ASP A 241 -7.14 -10.71 -4.43
N PHE A 242 -6.25 -10.71 -3.42
CA PHE A 242 -4.81 -10.83 -3.68
C PHE A 242 -4.43 -12.12 -4.42
N PRO A 243 -4.97 -13.31 -4.10
CA PRO A 243 -4.72 -14.51 -4.89
C PRO A 243 -5.07 -14.36 -6.38
N GLN A 244 -6.19 -13.71 -6.72
CA GLN A 244 -6.56 -13.42 -8.10
C GLN A 244 -5.58 -12.44 -8.77
N LEU A 245 -5.13 -11.39 -8.07
CA LEU A 245 -4.13 -10.45 -8.57
C LEU A 245 -2.77 -11.13 -8.83
N ILE A 246 -2.33 -11.98 -7.91
CA ILE A 246 -1.08 -12.76 -8.04
C ILE A 246 -1.18 -13.70 -9.26
N ALA A 247 -2.28 -14.45 -9.40
CA ALA A 247 -2.48 -15.33 -10.55
C ALA A 247 -2.52 -14.55 -11.87
N HIS A 248 -3.13 -13.36 -11.89
CA HIS A 248 -3.11 -12.46 -13.04
C HIS A 248 -1.67 -12.05 -13.40
N ALA A 249 -0.90 -11.56 -12.41
CA ALA A 249 0.49 -11.14 -12.59
C ALA A 249 1.39 -12.29 -13.09
N ALA A 250 1.17 -13.50 -12.56
CA ALA A 250 1.95 -14.69 -12.87
C ALA A 250 1.49 -15.43 -14.13
N LYS A 251 0.46 -14.95 -14.84
CA LYS A 251 -0.12 -15.65 -16.01
C LYS A 251 0.89 -16.05 -17.08
N SER A 252 1.90 -15.21 -17.30
CA SER A 252 2.92 -15.39 -18.37
C SER A 252 4.35 -15.13 -17.92
N ARG A 253 4.59 -15.02 -16.62
CA ARG A 253 5.91 -14.91 -16.00
C ARG A 253 5.88 -15.51 -14.59
N PRO A 254 7.01 -16.01 -14.05
CA PRO A 254 7.11 -16.21 -12.62
C PRO A 254 7.20 -14.85 -11.90
N LEU A 255 6.89 -14.84 -10.61
CA LEU A 255 7.19 -13.71 -9.73
C LEU A 255 8.27 -14.17 -8.77
N CYS A 256 9.37 -13.43 -8.69
CA CYS A 256 10.45 -13.79 -7.76
C CYS A 256 10.07 -13.41 -6.33
N CYS A 257 10.70 -14.06 -5.37
CA CYS A 257 10.62 -13.71 -3.97
C CYS A 257 10.86 -12.20 -3.72
N GLY A 258 10.02 -11.59 -2.89
CA GLY A 258 10.03 -10.15 -2.66
C GLY A 258 9.25 -9.33 -3.69
N THR A 259 8.52 -9.98 -4.62
CA THR A 259 7.55 -9.28 -5.47
C THR A 259 6.45 -8.66 -4.61
N ILE A 260 6.17 -7.38 -4.83
CA ILE A 260 5.11 -6.64 -4.16
C ILE A 260 3.90 -6.55 -5.10
N ILE A 261 2.73 -6.97 -4.62
CA ILE A 261 1.44 -6.87 -5.32
C ILE A 261 0.52 -5.90 -4.57
N GLY A 262 0.10 -4.83 -5.24
CA GLY A 262 -0.79 -3.81 -4.69
C GLY A 262 -2.24 -4.09 -4.99
N SER A 263 -3.14 -3.66 -4.09
CA SER A 263 -4.56 -3.77 -4.31
C SER A 263 -5.10 -2.73 -5.30
N GLY A 264 -4.41 -1.61 -5.49
CA GLY A 264 -5.02 -0.37 -5.93
C GLY A 264 -5.79 0.33 -4.81
N THR A 265 -6.01 1.64 -4.97
CA THR A 265 -6.78 2.51 -4.06
C THR A 265 -8.01 1.81 -3.46
N VAL A 266 -8.06 1.71 -2.13
CA VAL A 266 -9.23 1.17 -1.42
C VAL A 266 -10.44 2.06 -1.62
N SER A 267 -11.51 1.52 -2.19
CA SER A 267 -12.72 2.26 -2.51
C SER A 267 -13.97 1.46 -2.14
N ASN A 268 -14.90 2.09 -1.44
CA ASN A 268 -16.18 1.49 -1.07
C ASN A 268 -17.32 2.30 -1.70
N LYS A 269 -18.30 1.58 -2.25
CA LYS A 269 -19.53 2.17 -2.78
C LYS A 269 -20.40 2.67 -1.65
N GLN A 270 -20.95 3.87 -1.84
CA GLN A 270 -22.03 4.36 -1.02
C GLN A 270 -23.13 4.97 -1.89
N GLY A 271 -24.37 4.62 -1.60
CA GLY A 271 -25.55 4.98 -2.40
C GLY A 271 -26.05 6.40 -2.16
N THR A 272 -25.18 7.35 -1.82
CA THR A 272 -25.56 8.74 -1.52
C THR A 272 -25.29 9.67 -2.70
N GLU A 273 -25.98 10.82 -2.74
CA GLU A 273 -25.76 11.89 -3.73
C GLU A 273 -24.34 12.47 -3.66
N TYR A 274 -23.68 12.34 -2.51
CA TYR A 274 -22.34 12.84 -2.24
C TYR A 274 -21.26 11.74 -2.25
N GLY A 275 -21.60 10.59 -2.84
CA GLY A 275 -20.74 9.41 -2.84
C GLY A 275 -20.44 8.96 -1.41
N SER A 276 -19.15 8.92 -1.06
CA SER A 276 -18.70 8.38 0.22
C SER A 276 -18.23 9.43 1.24
N SER A 277 -18.38 10.74 1.00
CA SER A 277 -17.81 11.80 1.87
C SER A 277 -18.08 11.60 3.37
N ILE A 278 -17.04 11.73 4.21
CA ILE A 278 -17.15 11.63 5.69
C ILE A 278 -18.15 12.66 6.23
N GLY A 279 -18.10 13.91 5.74
CA GLY A 279 -18.96 14.99 6.21
C GLY A 279 -20.45 14.75 5.93
N GLU A 280 -20.75 13.85 5.00
CA GLU A 280 -22.11 13.48 4.57
C GLU A 280 -22.54 12.12 5.15
N GLY A 281 -21.81 11.62 6.16
CA GLY A 281 -22.10 10.36 6.86
C GLY A 281 -21.49 9.11 6.21
N GLY A 282 -20.57 9.28 5.26
CA GLY A 282 -19.92 8.19 4.56
C GLY A 282 -18.61 7.70 5.16
N VAL A 283 -17.86 6.88 4.41
CA VAL A 283 -16.53 6.33 4.80
C VAL A 283 -15.35 7.05 4.14
N GLY A 284 -15.59 8.18 3.50
CA GLY A 284 -14.64 8.96 2.73
C GLY A 284 -13.98 8.21 1.58
N TYR A 285 -12.75 8.61 1.28
CA TYR A 285 -11.99 8.15 0.11
C TYR A 285 -10.53 7.91 0.44
N SER A 286 -9.85 7.09 -0.36
CA SER A 286 -8.42 6.80 -0.22
C SER A 286 -7.54 7.62 -1.18
N CYS A 287 -8.13 8.52 -1.97
CA CYS A 287 -7.42 9.49 -2.82
C CYS A 287 -8.28 10.71 -3.13
N ILE A 288 -7.66 11.85 -3.44
CA ILE A 288 -8.36 13.09 -3.81
C ILE A 288 -9.04 12.95 -5.17
N ALA A 289 -8.44 12.18 -6.09
CA ALA A 289 -9.01 11.96 -7.42
C ALA A 289 -10.44 11.39 -7.37
N GLU A 290 -10.75 10.48 -6.45
CA GLU A 290 -12.08 9.89 -6.33
C GLU A 290 -13.14 10.93 -5.90
N LEU A 291 -12.82 11.75 -4.89
CA LEU A 291 -13.67 12.88 -4.50
C LEU A 291 -13.90 13.84 -5.67
N ARG A 292 -12.85 14.21 -6.39
CA ARG A 292 -12.93 15.09 -7.57
C ARG A 292 -13.80 14.50 -8.69
N MET A 293 -13.81 13.18 -8.87
CA MET A 293 -14.69 12.51 -9.83
C MET A 293 -16.16 12.63 -9.43
N ILE A 294 -16.45 12.46 -8.14
CA ILE A 294 -17.81 12.62 -7.61
C ILE A 294 -18.29 14.06 -7.76
N GLU A 295 -17.45 15.05 -7.42
CA GLU A 295 -17.73 16.47 -7.66
C GLU A 295 -18.00 16.74 -9.14
N THR A 296 -17.21 16.15 -10.05
CA THR A 296 -17.42 16.32 -11.50
C THR A 296 -18.75 15.72 -11.95
N ILE A 297 -19.13 14.55 -11.42
CA ILE A 297 -20.40 13.89 -11.75
C ILE A 297 -21.59 14.70 -11.20
N ARG A 298 -21.48 15.26 -9.99
CA ARG A 298 -22.54 16.01 -9.29
C ARG A 298 -22.68 17.44 -9.83
N ASP A 299 -21.57 18.16 -9.95
CA ASP A 299 -21.53 19.61 -10.18
C ASP A 299 -21.00 20.02 -11.56
N GLY A 300 -20.55 19.05 -12.37
CA GLY A 300 -19.95 19.27 -13.68
C GLY A 300 -18.47 19.65 -13.67
N GLN A 301 -17.87 19.91 -12.50
CA GLN A 301 -16.44 20.22 -12.35
C GLN A 301 -15.94 19.90 -10.94
N PRO A 302 -14.65 19.57 -10.76
CA PRO A 302 -14.08 19.36 -9.43
C PRO A 302 -13.84 20.69 -8.70
N SER A 303 -14.04 20.68 -7.39
CA SER A 303 -13.84 21.83 -6.50
C SER A 303 -12.65 21.64 -5.56
N THR A 304 -12.39 20.41 -5.13
CA THR A 304 -11.31 20.07 -4.20
C THR A 304 -9.96 20.09 -4.92
N ALA A 305 -9.00 20.88 -4.46
CA ALA A 305 -7.64 20.91 -5.02
C ALA A 305 -6.84 19.64 -4.72
N PHE A 306 -5.89 19.31 -5.58
CA PHE A 306 -4.84 18.32 -5.30
C PHE A 306 -3.82 18.85 -4.29
N MET A 307 -2.99 17.96 -3.74
CA MET A 307 -2.00 18.30 -2.72
C MET A 307 -1.01 19.37 -3.22
N GLN A 308 -0.65 20.28 -2.31
CA GLN A 308 0.29 21.37 -2.48
C GLN A 308 1.46 21.22 -1.49
N VAL A 309 2.53 21.99 -1.70
CA VAL A 309 3.65 22.07 -0.76
C VAL A 309 3.14 22.48 0.63
N GLY A 310 3.54 21.73 1.65
CA GLY A 310 3.09 21.90 3.03
C GLY A 310 1.88 21.05 3.42
N ASP A 311 1.16 20.45 2.46
CA ASP A 311 0.09 19.52 2.78
C ASP A 311 0.65 18.23 3.40
N THR A 312 -0.16 17.61 4.25
CA THR A 312 0.20 16.41 5.03
C THR A 312 -0.80 15.29 4.79
N ILE A 313 -0.30 14.07 4.67
CA ILE A 313 -1.11 12.85 4.58
C ILE A 313 -0.61 11.84 5.60
N LYS A 314 -1.54 11.26 6.36
CA LYS A 314 -1.29 10.14 7.25
C LYS A 314 -2.17 8.96 6.88
N LEU A 315 -1.56 7.81 6.62
CA LEU A 315 -2.23 6.55 6.34
C LEU A 315 -1.97 5.55 7.47
N GLU A 316 -3.02 4.95 8.00
CA GLU A 316 -2.94 4.02 9.13
C GLU A 316 -4.08 3.00 9.07
N MET A 317 -3.85 1.82 9.63
CA MET A 317 -4.90 0.83 9.86
C MET A 317 -4.82 0.32 11.29
N LEU A 318 -5.96 0.36 11.98
CA LEU A 318 -6.11 -0.04 13.36
C LEU A 318 -6.78 -1.42 13.45
N ASP A 319 -6.35 -2.25 14.40
CA ASP A 319 -7.04 -3.49 14.74
C ASP A 319 -8.38 -3.23 15.46
N HIS A 320 -9.13 -4.29 15.75
CA HIS A 320 -10.40 -4.19 16.47
C HIS A 320 -10.28 -3.63 17.90
N GLN A 321 -9.08 -3.55 18.46
CA GLN A 321 -8.79 -2.99 19.77
C GLN A 321 -8.31 -1.52 19.69
N GLY A 322 -8.18 -0.98 18.47
CA GLY A 322 -7.71 0.38 18.23
C GLY A 322 -6.18 0.54 18.20
N ASN A 323 -5.42 -0.55 18.15
CA ASN A 323 -3.96 -0.50 18.05
C ASN A 323 -3.51 -0.44 16.58
N SER A 324 -2.42 0.30 16.31
CA SER A 324 -1.84 0.38 14.98
C SER A 324 -1.23 -0.95 14.55
N VAL A 325 -1.66 -1.47 13.40
CA VAL A 325 -1.17 -2.75 12.88
C VAL A 325 0.21 -2.59 12.24
N PHE A 326 0.32 -1.63 11.31
CA PHE A 326 1.50 -1.48 10.44
C PHE A 326 2.41 -0.30 10.82
N GLY A 327 2.04 0.47 11.84
CA GLY A 327 2.54 1.83 12.02
C GLY A 327 1.89 2.79 11.02
N ARG A 328 2.45 3.99 10.86
CA ARG A 328 1.84 5.05 10.06
C ARG A 328 2.77 5.47 8.93
N ILE A 329 2.20 5.60 7.74
CA ILE A 329 2.79 6.45 6.71
C ILE A 329 2.37 7.88 7.08
N GLU A 330 3.30 8.78 7.30
CA GLU A 330 3.02 10.17 7.67
C GLU A 330 3.98 11.09 6.91
N GLN A 331 3.48 11.70 5.84
CA GLN A 331 4.31 12.40 4.88
C GLN A 331 3.84 13.84 4.70
N THR A 332 4.81 14.74 4.54
CA THR A 332 4.58 16.14 4.18
C THR A 332 5.05 16.36 2.74
N VAL A 333 4.28 17.10 1.95
CA VAL A 333 4.70 17.50 0.60
C VAL A 333 5.73 18.62 0.71
N ILE A 334 6.87 18.46 0.05
CA ILE A 334 7.92 19.47 -0.01
C ILE A 334 8.16 19.93 -1.44
N GLU A 335 8.61 21.18 -1.58
CA GLU A 335 9.14 21.65 -2.86
C GLU A 335 10.42 20.88 -3.19
N SER A 336 10.45 20.28 -4.37
CA SER A 336 11.64 19.60 -4.89
C SER A 336 12.33 20.49 -5.91
N GLY A 337 13.42 21.12 -5.48
CA GLY A 337 14.26 21.96 -6.33
C GLY A 337 15.19 21.14 -7.22
N ARG A 338 15.59 21.74 -8.36
CA ARG A 338 16.76 21.29 -9.12
C ARG A 338 18.04 21.75 -8.45
#